data_AF-A0A3D9E2Y3-F1
#
_entry.id   AF-A0A3D9E2Y3-F1
#
_cell.length_a   1.000
_cell.length_b   1.000
_cell.length_c   1.000
_cell.angle_alpha   90.00
_cell.angle_beta   90.00
_cell.angle_gamma   90.00
#
_symmetry.space_group_name_H-M   'P 1'
#
loop_
_entity.id
_entity.type
_entity.pdbx_description
1 polymer ?
#
loop_
_entity_poly.entity_id
_entity_poly.type
_entity_poly.pdbx_seq_one_letter_code
_entity_poly.pdbx_strand_id
1 'polypeptide(L)'
;MASRTSRPVLAMVLGALVLISPITLAGCVQSKEDSMTPAEARDALVSTIEDSAAQLNVAGWNRDHAPEVGDCGDQQGQRVNYSYGYGAPAPDSDRGADAKVIADYWRSLGMQVRVVDTPLYVVYASGGTVAGLSFSTAPGDYYIAGTSLCVPGDAREIRKQDNG
;
A
#
# COMPACT_ATOMS: atom_id res chain seq x y z
N MET A 1 -55.34 29.97 -63.26
CA MET A 1 -56.36 29.45 -62.32
C MET A 1 -55.62 28.76 -61.17
N ALA A 2 -56.12 28.94 -59.94
CA ALA A 2 -55.58 28.52 -58.62
C ALA A 2 -54.40 29.39 -58.09
N SER A 3 -54.64 30.38 -57.19
CA SER A 3 -54.89 30.27 -55.73
C SER A 3 -53.59 30.00 -54.95
N ARG A 4 -53.15 30.68 -53.89
CA ARG A 4 -53.53 31.85 -53.06
C ARG A 4 -52.43 31.91 -51.96
N THR A 5 -52.09 33.10 -51.43
CA THR A 5 -51.58 33.36 -50.04
C THR A 5 -50.30 32.64 -49.56
N SER A 6 -49.44 33.15 -48.67
CA SER A 6 -49.24 34.37 -47.88
C SER A 6 -47.82 34.27 -47.31
N ARG A 7 -47.08 35.38 -47.21
CA ARG A 7 -45.85 35.46 -46.39
C ARG A 7 -46.26 35.46 -44.90
N PRO A 8 -45.45 34.89 -44.00
CA PRO A 8 -44.78 35.81 -43.08
C PRO A 8 -43.35 35.41 -42.64
N VAL A 9 -42.68 36.48 -42.22
CA VAL A 9 -41.40 36.63 -41.52
C VAL A 9 -41.25 35.65 -40.35
N LEU A 10 -40.04 35.08 -40.16
CA LEU A 10 -39.65 34.45 -38.89
C LEU A 10 -38.38 35.11 -38.36
N ALA A 11 -38.49 35.55 -37.10
CA ALA A 11 -37.57 36.39 -36.36
C ALA A 11 -36.29 35.65 -35.92
N MET A 12 -35.16 36.35 -35.93
CA MET A 12 -33.92 35.95 -35.24
C MET A 12 -34.13 36.06 -33.72
N VAL A 13 -33.95 34.95 -33.00
CA VAL A 13 -33.91 34.92 -31.54
C VAL A 13 -32.45 34.94 -31.08
N LEU A 14 -32.08 35.99 -30.34
CA LEU A 14 -30.82 36.11 -29.61
C LEU A 14 -30.78 35.09 -28.46
N GLY A 15 -29.85 34.13 -28.51
CA GLY A 15 -29.58 33.18 -27.44
C GLY A 15 -28.52 33.70 -26.47
N ALA A 16 -28.88 33.86 -25.20
CA ALA A 16 -27.98 34.26 -24.11
C ALA A 16 -27.02 33.10 -23.75
N LEU A 17 -25.70 33.37 -23.82
CA LEU A 17 -24.64 32.47 -23.34
C LEU A 17 -24.58 32.53 -21.81
N VAL A 18 -25.10 31.49 -21.15
CA VAL A 18 -24.91 31.24 -19.71
C VAL A 18 -23.54 30.57 -19.51
N LEU A 19 -22.59 31.32 -18.95
CA LEU A 19 -21.28 30.83 -18.52
C LEU A 19 -21.46 29.97 -17.26
N ILE A 20 -21.44 28.65 -17.41
CA ILE A 20 -21.42 27.69 -16.30
C ILE A 20 -19.97 27.56 -15.83
N SER A 21 -19.60 28.26 -14.76
CA SER A 21 -18.31 28.05 -14.08
C SER A 21 -18.26 26.65 -13.45
N PRO A 22 -17.27 25.80 -13.77
CA PRO A 22 -17.10 24.53 -13.08
C PRO A 22 -16.58 24.79 -11.65
N ILE A 23 -17.38 24.42 -10.66
CA ILE A 23 -16.94 24.34 -9.26
C ILE A 23 -15.98 23.16 -9.15
N THR A 24 -14.68 23.43 -9.12
CA THR A 24 -13.67 22.41 -8.84
C THR A 24 -13.69 22.10 -7.34
N LEU A 25 -14.33 21.00 -6.95
CA LEU A 25 -14.21 20.43 -5.61
C LEU A 25 -12.77 19.92 -5.42
N ALA A 26 -11.91 20.74 -4.83
CA ALA A 26 -10.63 20.29 -4.29
C ALA A 26 -10.92 19.50 -2.99
N GLY A 27 -11.28 18.22 -3.13
CA GLY A 27 -11.30 17.30 -2.00
C GLY A 27 -9.87 17.02 -1.56
N CYS A 28 -9.51 17.41 -0.33
CA CYS A 28 -8.28 16.94 0.30
C CYS A 28 -8.32 15.41 0.32
N VAL A 29 -7.47 14.77 -0.47
CA VAL A 29 -7.24 13.32 -0.34
C VAL A 29 -6.52 13.12 0.98
N GLN A 30 -7.25 12.73 2.03
CA GLN A 30 -6.67 12.33 3.30
C GLN A 30 -5.67 11.19 3.01
N SER A 31 -4.43 11.33 3.47
CA SER A 31 -3.44 10.27 3.30
C SER A 31 -3.91 9.01 4.04
N LYS A 32 -3.59 7.83 3.50
CA LYS A 32 -3.94 6.56 4.17
C LYS A 32 -3.32 6.48 5.57
N GLU A 33 -2.12 7.05 5.73
CA GLU A 33 -1.37 7.11 6.99
C GLU A 33 -2.12 7.90 8.06
N ASP A 34 -2.84 8.96 7.69
CA ASP A 34 -3.62 9.77 8.65
C ASP A 34 -5.00 9.18 8.95
N SER A 35 -5.38 8.11 8.26
CA SER A 35 -6.68 7.44 8.44
C SER A 35 -6.61 6.15 9.25
N MET A 36 -5.43 5.53 9.35
CA MET A 36 -5.24 4.25 10.03
C MET A 36 -4.87 4.46 11.50
N THR A 37 -5.39 3.58 12.36
CA THR A 37 -4.94 3.41 13.74
C THR A 37 -3.62 2.62 13.79
N PRO A 38 -2.86 2.69 14.90
CA PRO A 38 -1.69 1.83 15.11
C PRO A 38 -1.98 0.34 14.94
N ALA A 39 -3.13 -0.14 15.45
CA ALA A 39 -3.54 -1.53 15.32
C ALA A 39 -3.79 -1.93 13.86
N GLU A 40 -4.50 -1.10 13.10
CA GLU A 40 -4.73 -1.35 11.67
C GLU A 40 -3.43 -1.34 10.86
N ALA A 41 -2.49 -0.45 11.20
CA ALA A 41 -1.17 -0.41 10.56
C ALA A 41 -0.34 -1.66 10.87
N ARG A 42 -0.36 -2.12 12.13
CA ARG A 42 0.26 -3.38 12.56
C ARG A 42 -0.35 -4.58 11.83
N ASP A 43 -1.67 -4.70 11.86
CA ASP A 43 -2.37 -5.86 11.32
C ASP A 43 -2.22 -5.92 9.79
N ALA A 44 -2.24 -4.77 9.12
CA ALA A 44 -1.96 -4.69 7.68
C ALA A 44 -0.52 -5.11 7.33
N LEU A 45 0.47 -4.76 8.16
CA LEU A 45 1.85 -5.22 7.97
C LEU A 45 1.94 -6.73 8.12
N VAL A 46 1.40 -7.27 9.22
CA VAL A 46 1.45 -8.71 9.52
C VAL A 46 0.76 -9.51 8.43
N SER A 47 -0.48 -9.16 8.07
CA SER A 47 -1.22 -9.89 7.02
C SER A 47 -0.51 -9.81 5.67
N THR A 48 0.01 -8.64 5.29
CA THR A 48 0.73 -8.51 4.01
C THR A 48 1.96 -9.41 3.97
N ILE A 49 2.72 -9.51 5.07
CA ILE A 49 3.91 -10.37 5.15
C ILE A 49 3.52 -11.85 5.13
N GLU A 50 2.53 -12.26 5.91
CA GLU A 50 2.10 -13.67 6.00
C GLU A 50 1.39 -14.14 4.72
N ASP A 51 0.58 -13.29 4.09
CA ASP A 51 -0.06 -13.56 2.80
C ASP A 51 0.98 -13.64 1.66
N SER A 52 2.08 -12.88 1.77
CA SER A 52 3.22 -12.98 0.85
C SER A 52 3.93 -14.32 1.00
N ALA A 53 4.20 -14.75 2.24
CA ALA A 53 4.77 -16.06 2.51
C ALA A 53 3.88 -17.19 1.98
N ALA A 54 2.56 -17.05 2.12
CA ALA A 54 1.58 -18.02 1.61
C ALA A 54 1.55 -18.14 0.07
N GLN A 55 2.13 -17.19 -0.68
CA GLN A 55 2.32 -17.35 -2.12
C GLN A 55 3.36 -18.41 -2.48
N LEU A 56 4.25 -18.72 -1.53
CA LEU A 56 5.30 -19.71 -1.68
C LEU A 56 4.86 -21.01 -1.01
N ASN A 57 4.98 -22.13 -1.73
CA ASN A 57 4.73 -23.46 -1.17
C ASN A 57 5.95 -23.94 -0.33
N VAL A 58 6.33 -23.16 0.68
CA VAL A 58 7.47 -23.40 1.56
C VAL A 58 6.95 -23.66 2.98
N ALA A 59 7.43 -24.73 3.60
CA ALA A 59 7.05 -25.10 4.95
C ALA A 59 7.97 -24.44 5.98
N GLY A 60 7.48 -24.31 7.22
CA GLY A 60 8.30 -23.86 8.36
C GLY A 60 8.36 -22.34 8.56
N TRP A 61 7.48 -21.58 7.91
CA TRP A 61 7.34 -20.16 8.20
C TRP A 61 6.99 -19.90 9.66
N ASN A 62 7.73 -19.00 10.30
CA ASN A 62 7.50 -18.60 11.67
C ASN A 62 7.99 -17.17 11.93
N ARG A 63 7.46 -16.55 12.98
CA ARG A 63 7.94 -15.26 13.48
C ARG A 63 9.02 -15.47 14.53
N ASP A 64 10.07 -14.65 14.49
CA ASP A 64 11.11 -14.65 15.52
C ASP A 64 10.68 -13.85 16.77
N HIS A 65 9.82 -12.85 16.56
CA HIS A 65 9.33 -11.93 17.58
C HIS A 65 7.92 -11.43 17.21
N ALA A 66 7.21 -10.86 18.18
CA ALA A 66 5.97 -10.12 17.90
C ALA A 66 6.30 -8.82 17.13
N PRO A 67 5.36 -8.25 16.35
CA PRO A 67 5.57 -6.96 15.70
C PRO A 67 6.04 -5.89 16.69
N GLU A 68 7.16 -5.24 16.39
CA GLU A 68 7.79 -4.26 17.28
C GLU A 68 7.35 -2.85 16.92
N VAL A 69 6.76 -2.13 17.89
CA VAL A 69 6.38 -0.73 17.74
C VAL A 69 7.59 0.20 17.87
N GLY A 70 7.67 1.22 17.01
CA GLY A 70 8.68 2.27 17.00
C GLY A 70 8.09 3.67 16.83
N ASP A 71 8.89 4.71 17.11
CA ASP A 71 8.56 6.09 16.76
C ASP A 71 9.03 6.39 15.32
N CYS A 72 8.20 7.05 14.52
CA CYS A 72 8.52 7.38 13.11
C CYS A 72 8.30 8.85 12.74
N GLY A 73 7.79 9.66 13.68
CA GLY A 73 7.61 11.12 13.50
C GLY A 73 8.78 11.94 14.02
N ASP A 74 8.73 13.26 13.78
CA ASP A 74 9.78 14.21 14.19
C ASP A 74 9.95 14.31 15.72
N GLN A 75 8.89 13.98 16.47
CA GLN A 75 8.91 13.96 17.93
C GLN A 75 8.25 12.68 18.45
N GLN A 76 8.77 12.18 19.59
CA GLN A 76 8.20 11.04 20.29
C GLN A 76 6.73 11.29 20.66
N GLY A 77 5.92 10.25 20.53
CA GLY A 77 4.50 10.31 20.93
C GLY A 77 3.55 10.91 19.90
N GLN A 78 4.02 11.21 18.69
CA GLN A 78 3.17 11.75 17.62
C GLN A 78 2.77 10.69 16.60
N ARG A 79 3.73 9.91 16.12
CA ARG A 79 3.51 8.90 15.10
C ARG A 79 4.32 7.65 15.38
N VAL A 80 3.72 6.52 15.04
CA VAL A 80 4.27 5.19 15.26
C VAL A 80 4.25 4.37 13.98
N ASN A 81 5.16 3.41 13.92
CA ASN A 81 5.11 2.33 12.96
C ASN A 81 5.43 1.01 13.68
N TYR A 82 5.21 -0.09 12.97
CA TYR A 82 5.61 -1.42 13.40
C TYR A 82 6.65 -1.97 12.43
N SER A 83 7.57 -2.77 12.97
CA SER A 83 8.41 -3.67 12.18
C SER A 83 8.03 -5.12 12.46
N TYR A 84 8.12 -5.96 11.44
CA TYR A 84 7.81 -7.38 11.56
C TYR A 84 8.65 -8.19 10.57
N GLY A 85 9.06 -9.38 11.01
CA GLY A 85 9.83 -10.32 10.22
C GLY A 85 9.24 -11.72 10.34
N TYR A 86 9.26 -12.45 9.23
CA TYR A 86 8.71 -13.79 9.09
C TYR A 86 9.65 -14.62 8.22
N GLY A 87 10.13 -15.73 8.76
CA GLY A 87 11.21 -16.51 8.16
C GLY A 87 10.84 -17.98 8.01
N ALA A 88 11.43 -18.63 7.01
CA ALA A 88 11.32 -20.07 6.79
C ALA A 88 12.68 -20.67 6.42
N PRO A 89 12.98 -21.92 6.82
CA PRO A 89 14.15 -22.63 6.34
C PRO A 89 14.24 -22.57 4.82
N ALA A 90 15.44 -22.33 4.30
CA ALA A 90 15.62 -22.25 2.85
C ALA A 90 15.16 -23.55 2.17
N PRO A 91 14.16 -23.50 1.27
CA PRO A 91 13.74 -24.65 0.51
C PRO A 91 14.79 -25.06 -0.53
N ASP A 92 14.72 -26.31 -0.98
CA ASP A 92 15.37 -26.75 -2.21
C ASP A 92 14.49 -26.35 -3.41
N SER A 93 14.53 -25.06 -3.77
CA SER A 93 13.73 -24.47 -4.85
C SER A 93 14.54 -23.48 -5.69
N ASP A 94 13.98 -23.09 -6.83
CA ASP A 94 14.52 -22.01 -7.65
C ASP A 94 14.22 -20.65 -6.99
N ARG A 95 15.25 -20.10 -6.34
CA ARG A 95 15.20 -18.80 -5.66
C ARG A 95 14.81 -17.64 -6.58
N GLY A 96 15.19 -17.71 -7.86
CA GLY A 96 14.82 -16.70 -8.84
C GLY A 96 13.33 -16.77 -9.20
N ALA A 97 12.81 -18.00 -9.34
CA ALA A 97 11.38 -18.22 -9.55
C ALA A 97 10.55 -17.76 -8.33
N ASP A 98 10.99 -18.08 -7.11
CA ASP A 98 10.29 -17.67 -5.88
C ASP A 98 10.31 -16.15 -5.71
N ALA A 99 11.45 -15.49 -5.96
CA ALA A 99 11.54 -14.04 -5.97
C ALA A 99 10.60 -13.41 -7.01
N LYS A 100 10.44 -14.05 -8.18
CA LYS A 100 9.47 -13.61 -9.18
C LYS A 100 8.02 -13.73 -8.69
N VAL A 101 7.66 -14.83 -8.02
CA VAL A 101 6.32 -15.02 -7.45
C VAL A 101 5.98 -13.88 -6.47
N ILE A 102 6.88 -13.58 -5.53
CA ILE A 102 6.69 -12.49 -4.57
C ILE A 102 6.62 -11.13 -5.27
N ALA A 103 7.52 -10.88 -6.23
CA ALA A 103 7.52 -9.63 -6.97
C ALA A 103 6.21 -9.40 -7.73
N ASP A 104 5.66 -10.43 -8.37
CA ASP A 104 4.39 -10.34 -9.10
C ASP A 104 3.20 -10.17 -8.14
N TYR A 105 3.20 -10.86 -7.01
CA TYR A 105 2.18 -10.68 -5.97
C TYR A 105 2.16 -9.23 -5.45
N TRP A 106 3.30 -8.66 -5.08
CA TRP A 106 3.36 -7.27 -4.60
C TRP A 106 2.97 -6.25 -5.67
N ARG A 107 3.31 -6.49 -6.95
CA ARG A 107 2.79 -5.66 -8.05
C ARG A 107 1.28 -5.74 -8.16
N SER A 108 0.69 -6.93 -7.95
CA SER A 108 -0.77 -7.10 -7.99
C SER A 108 -1.50 -6.33 -6.89
N LEU A 109 -0.81 -6.07 -5.77
CA LEU A 109 -1.28 -5.18 -4.70
C LEU A 109 -1.11 -3.68 -5.01
N GLY A 110 -0.60 -3.33 -6.19
CA GLY A 110 -0.34 -1.94 -6.59
C GLY A 110 0.95 -1.35 -6.02
N MET A 111 1.86 -2.17 -5.49
CA MET A 111 3.13 -1.71 -4.94
C MET A 111 4.17 -1.43 -6.03
N GLN A 112 5.10 -0.52 -5.74
CA GLN A 112 6.30 -0.33 -6.54
C GLN A 112 7.34 -1.37 -6.13
N VAL A 113 7.79 -2.19 -7.09
CA VAL A 113 8.64 -3.36 -6.82
C VAL A 113 9.98 -3.25 -7.54
N ARG A 114 11.07 -3.51 -6.80
CA ARG A 114 12.44 -3.62 -7.31
C ARG A 114 13.01 -5.01 -7.00
N VAL A 115 13.55 -5.69 -8.00
CA VAL A 115 14.23 -6.98 -7.82
C VAL A 115 15.73 -6.78 -7.99
N VAL A 116 16.51 -7.32 -7.07
CA VAL A 116 17.96 -7.51 -7.18
C VAL A 116 18.19 -8.99 -7.41
N ASP A 117 18.96 -9.35 -8.43
CA ASP A 117 19.27 -10.75 -8.80
C ASP A 117 20.71 -11.16 -8.47
N THR A 118 21.58 -10.20 -8.16
CA THR A 118 23.02 -10.40 -7.95
C THR A 118 23.50 -9.66 -6.69
N PRO A 119 24.28 -10.29 -5.79
CA PRO A 119 24.74 -11.68 -5.83
C PRO A 119 23.66 -12.72 -5.45
N LEU A 120 22.51 -12.26 -4.94
CA LEU A 120 21.42 -13.08 -4.44
C LEU A 120 20.09 -12.42 -4.79
N TYR A 121 19.02 -13.21 -4.88
CA TYR A 121 17.69 -12.67 -5.16
C TYR A 121 17.09 -12.00 -3.92
N VAL A 122 16.83 -10.69 -4.05
CA VAL A 122 16.11 -9.89 -3.05
C VAL A 122 15.05 -9.05 -3.75
N VAL A 123 13.82 -9.12 -3.26
CA VAL A 123 12.70 -8.29 -3.73
C VAL A 123 12.44 -7.20 -2.71
N TYR A 124 12.31 -5.97 -3.17
CA TYR A 124 11.88 -4.82 -2.36
C TYR A 124 10.56 -4.29 -2.89
N ALA A 125 9.67 -3.88 -2.00
CA ALA A 125 8.44 -3.18 -2.36
C ALA A 125 8.17 -1.98 -1.47
N SER A 126 7.40 -1.02 -1.99
CA SER A 126 6.91 0.14 -1.26
C SER A 126 5.55 0.59 -1.80
N GLY A 127 4.79 1.29 -0.96
CA GLY A 127 3.43 1.74 -1.27
C GLY A 127 2.35 0.75 -0.84
N GLY A 128 1.09 1.16 -0.97
CA GLY A 128 -0.06 0.38 -0.49
C GLY A 128 -0.37 0.63 0.99
N THR A 129 -0.53 -0.44 1.76
CA THR A 129 -0.88 -0.44 3.19
C THR A 129 0.34 -0.49 4.12
N VAL A 130 1.55 -0.51 3.56
CA VAL A 130 2.83 -0.62 4.29
C VAL A 130 3.83 0.42 3.76
N ALA A 131 4.81 0.81 4.57
CA ALA A 131 5.85 1.73 4.14
C ALA A 131 6.87 1.04 3.23
N GLY A 132 7.22 -0.21 3.55
CA GLY A 132 8.12 -1.01 2.72
C GLY A 132 8.20 -2.46 3.15
N LEU A 133 8.57 -3.31 2.19
CA LEU A 133 8.79 -4.74 2.35
C LEU A 133 10.10 -5.17 1.70
N SER A 134 10.65 -6.26 2.20
CA SER A 134 11.77 -6.98 1.61
C SER A 134 11.52 -8.48 1.70
N PHE A 135 11.86 -9.21 0.64
CA PHE A 135 11.93 -10.67 0.64
C PHE A 135 13.34 -11.06 0.21
N SER A 136 14.08 -11.70 1.11
CA SER A 136 15.41 -12.23 0.82
C SER A 136 15.36 -13.74 0.71
N THR A 137 16.04 -14.27 -0.30
CA THR A 137 16.22 -15.72 -0.48
C THR A 137 17.52 -16.24 0.14
N ALA A 138 18.35 -15.34 0.70
CA ALA A 138 19.72 -15.63 1.14
C ALA A 138 20.37 -14.47 1.92
N PRO A 139 21.52 -14.69 2.60
CA PRO A 139 22.10 -16.01 2.94
C PRO A 139 21.27 -16.72 4.00
N GLY A 140 21.30 -18.06 3.98
CA GLY A 140 20.51 -18.87 4.90
C GLY A 140 19.03 -18.92 4.47
N ASP A 141 18.16 -18.68 5.45
CA ASP A 141 16.70 -18.82 5.37
C ASP A 141 16.04 -17.81 4.43
N TYR A 142 14.83 -18.17 3.99
CA TYR A 142 13.92 -17.21 3.37
C TYR A 142 13.42 -16.26 4.45
N TYR A 143 13.41 -14.96 4.14
CA TYR A 143 12.98 -13.96 5.11
C TYR A 143 12.17 -12.86 4.43
N ILE A 144 10.96 -12.63 4.95
CA ILE A 144 10.13 -11.48 4.57
C ILE A 144 10.09 -10.54 5.77
N ALA A 145 10.46 -9.29 5.55
CA ALA A 145 10.43 -8.26 6.59
C ALA A 145 9.89 -6.95 6.05
N GLY A 146 9.34 -6.13 6.93
CA GLY A 146 8.79 -4.85 6.52
C GLY A 146 8.51 -3.89 7.65
N THR A 147 7.96 -2.75 7.25
CA THR A 147 7.56 -1.66 8.14
C THR A 147 6.18 -1.18 7.77
N SER A 148 5.30 -1.00 8.76
CA SER A 148 3.97 -0.44 8.55
C SER A 148 4.04 1.02 8.12
N LEU A 149 2.91 1.58 7.67
CA LEU A 149 2.78 3.02 7.53
C LEU A 149 3.04 3.75 8.85
N CYS A 150 3.51 5.01 8.74
CA CYS A 150 3.76 5.87 9.89
C CYS A 150 2.46 6.58 10.28
N VAL A 151 1.77 6.11 11.30
CA VAL A 151 0.40 6.55 11.64
C VAL A 151 0.36 7.30 12.97
N PRO A 152 -0.66 8.13 13.25
CA PRO A 152 -0.78 8.80 14.54
C PRO A 152 -0.79 7.83 15.74
N GLY A 153 0.03 8.09 16.76
CA GLY A 153 0.10 7.27 17.97
C GLY A 153 1.28 7.59 18.89
N ASP A 154 1.29 7.01 20.09
CA ASP A 154 2.42 7.08 21.03
C ASP A 154 2.97 5.68 21.31
N ALA A 155 4.20 5.42 20.87
CA ALA A 155 4.85 4.12 21.00
C ALA A 155 5.12 3.73 22.46
N ARG A 156 5.27 4.70 23.38
CA ARG A 156 5.43 4.40 24.82
C ARG A 156 4.13 3.93 25.43
N GLU A 157 3.02 4.57 25.07
CA GLU A 157 1.70 4.15 25.57
C GLU A 157 1.33 2.77 25.04
N ILE A 158 1.63 2.47 23.77
CA ILE A 158 1.45 1.14 23.18
C ILE A 158 2.31 0.11 23.91
N ARG A 159 3.61 0.36 24.13
CA ARG A 159 4.48 -0.58 24.86
C ARG A 159 4.03 -0.84 26.29
N LYS A 160 3.39 0.13 26.96
CA LYS A 160 2.80 -0.08 28.28
C LYS A 160 1.58 -1.01 28.22
N GLN A 161 0.78 -0.92 27.16
CA GLN A 161 -0.38 -1.79 26.96
C GLN A 161 0.04 -3.22 26.58
N ASP A 162 1.12 -3.37 25.80
CA ASP A 162 1.61 -4.68 25.37
C ASP A 162 2.35 -5.45 26.48
N ASN A 163 2.97 -4.74 27.44
CA ASN A 163 3.78 -5.34 28.52
C ASN A 163 3.16 -5.22 29.93
N GLY A 164 2.01 -4.56 30.07
CA GLY A 164 1.33 -4.31 31.34
C GLY A 164 0.25 -5.35 31.63
#